data_AF-A0A176S255-F1
#
_entry.id   AF-A0A176S255-F1
#
_cell.length_a   1.000
_cell.length_b   1.000
_cell.length_c   1.000
_cell.angle_alpha   90.00
_cell.angle_beta   90.00
_cell.angle_gamma   90.00
#
_symmetry.space_group_name_H-M   'P 1'
#
loop_
_entity.id
_entity.type
_entity.pdbx_description
1 polymer ?
#
loop_
_entity_poly.entity_id
_entity_poly.type
_entity_poly.pdbx_seq_one_letter_code
_entity_poly.pdbx_strand_id
1 'polypeptide(L)'
;DSNGDGEAEMDDPLDPPNYKFFTLTHDYLYDATANLIQDGDMAEQTVALKSLKGTYGWYIDLERAGEKNLSAPLVVQGVAYFTTFVSPTTDAITGCVTAEGSGWIYALDILTGAAINSNYDETNGGQIEKSDRGKKIGEGIPSKVVPLAIGDKIVLLTGSGGGIYTETLPLGGNSGSGFERILYWIKE
;
A
#
# COMPACT_ATOMS: atom_id res chain seq x y z
N ASP A 1 5.45 -56.94 16.30
CA ASP A 1 6.16 -57.29 15.06
C ASP A 1 7.02 -58.51 15.36
N SER A 2 6.88 -59.54 14.55
CA SER A 2 7.36 -60.90 14.78
C SER A 2 8.03 -61.50 13.54
N ASN A 3 8.61 -60.70 12.64
CA ASN A 3 9.34 -61.21 11.47
C ASN A 3 10.80 -60.80 11.39
N GLY A 4 11.29 -59.81 12.16
CA GLY A 4 12.73 -59.63 12.44
C GLY A 4 13.65 -59.63 11.22
N ASP A 5 13.14 -59.21 10.06
CA ASP A 5 13.83 -59.17 8.78
C ASP A 5 14.66 -57.89 8.58
N GLY A 6 14.54 -56.92 9.47
CA GLY A 6 15.38 -55.73 9.49
C GLY A 6 15.11 -54.76 8.34
N GLU A 7 14.05 -54.98 7.58
CA GLU A 7 13.48 -53.98 6.67
C GLU A 7 12.70 -53.01 7.54
N ALA A 8 13.23 -51.80 7.75
CA ALA A 8 12.44 -50.74 8.35
C ALA A 8 11.25 -50.51 7.43
N GLU A 9 10.04 -50.82 7.88
CA GLU A 9 8.82 -50.40 7.19
C GLU A 9 8.91 -48.88 7.06
N MET A 10 9.21 -48.42 5.84
CA MET A 10 9.11 -47.01 5.52
C MET A 10 7.61 -46.73 5.53
N ASP A 11 7.14 -46.04 6.58
CA ASP A 11 5.77 -45.51 6.63
C ASP A 11 5.44 -44.98 5.24
N ASP A 12 4.34 -45.46 4.66
CA ASP A 12 3.83 -44.95 3.39
C ASP A 12 3.83 -43.42 3.48
N PRO A 13 4.31 -42.71 2.44
CA PRO A 13 4.38 -41.26 2.49
C PRO A 13 2.98 -40.73 2.81
N LEU A 14 2.86 -40.06 3.96
CA LEU A 14 1.62 -39.39 4.35
C LEU A 14 1.16 -38.56 3.15
N ASP A 15 -0.10 -38.75 2.74
CA ASP A 15 -0.70 -37.92 1.69
C ASP A 15 -0.37 -36.45 1.99
N PRO A 16 0.18 -35.71 1.00
CA PRO A 16 0.53 -34.32 1.23
C PRO A 16 -0.70 -33.57 1.75
N PRO A 17 -0.55 -32.68 2.75
CA PRO A 17 -1.67 -31.90 3.25
C PRO A 17 -2.39 -31.26 2.07
N ASN A 18 -3.72 -31.42 2.01
CA ASN A 18 -4.53 -30.89 0.92
C ASN A 18 -4.56 -29.36 0.99
N TYR A 19 -3.49 -28.72 0.52
CA TYR A 19 -3.41 -27.28 0.36
C TYR A 19 -4.31 -26.89 -0.80
N LYS A 20 -5.57 -26.56 -0.51
CA LYS A 20 -6.45 -25.93 -1.47
C LYS A 20 -5.92 -24.53 -1.77
N PHE A 21 -5.16 -24.41 -2.85
CA PHE A 21 -4.90 -23.11 -3.46
C PHE A 21 -6.25 -22.54 -3.93
N PHE A 22 -6.58 -21.32 -3.49
CA PHE A 22 -7.73 -20.59 -3.99
C PHE A 22 -7.28 -19.23 -4.49
N THR A 23 -7.93 -18.73 -5.53
CA THR A 23 -7.66 -17.41 -6.08
C THR A 23 -8.40 -16.37 -5.24
N LEU A 24 -7.66 -15.39 -4.72
CA LEU A 24 -8.25 -14.20 -4.11
C LEU A 24 -8.80 -13.30 -5.22
N THR A 25 -10.09 -12.99 -5.16
CA THR A 25 -10.78 -11.98 -5.97
C THR A 25 -11.21 -10.82 -5.08
N HIS A 26 -11.71 -9.72 -5.67
CA HIS A 26 -12.21 -8.57 -4.92
C HIS A 26 -13.35 -8.94 -3.94
N ASP A 27 -14.10 -10.02 -4.19
CA ASP A 27 -15.17 -10.49 -3.30
C ASP A 27 -14.65 -10.94 -1.91
N TYR A 28 -13.36 -11.25 -1.82
CA TYR A 28 -12.69 -11.67 -0.59
C TYR A 28 -12.03 -10.51 0.17
N LEU A 29 -12.11 -9.29 -0.37
CA LEU A 29 -11.48 -8.09 0.15
C LEU A 29 -12.52 -7.03 0.48
N TYR A 30 -12.25 -6.24 1.50
CA TYR A 30 -13.06 -5.08 1.83
C TYR A 30 -12.78 -3.93 0.86
N ASP A 31 -13.83 -3.33 0.32
CA ASP A 31 -13.73 -2.10 -0.46
C ASP A 31 -13.54 -0.89 0.47
N ALA A 32 -12.30 -0.39 0.54
CA ALA A 32 -11.95 0.79 1.32
C ALA A 32 -12.01 2.10 0.50
N THR A 33 -12.52 2.09 -0.73
CA THR A 33 -12.52 3.25 -1.63
C THR A 33 -13.22 4.46 -1.03
N ALA A 34 -14.32 4.27 -0.32
CA ALA A 34 -15.07 5.34 0.32
C ALA A 34 -14.46 5.85 1.65
N ASN A 35 -13.39 5.22 2.14
CA ASN A 35 -12.70 5.59 3.39
C ASN A 35 -13.59 5.65 4.65
N LEU A 36 -14.68 4.88 4.69
CA LEU A 36 -15.67 4.92 5.78
C LEU A 36 -15.11 4.58 7.18
N ILE A 37 -13.96 3.90 7.26
CA ILE A 37 -13.28 3.62 8.53
C ILE A 37 -12.77 4.91 9.19
N GLN A 38 -12.43 5.92 8.39
CA GLN A 38 -11.89 7.20 8.84
C GLN A 38 -12.92 8.32 8.70
N ASP A 39 -13.58 8.43 7.55
CA ASP A 39 -14.41 9.58 7.18
C ASP A 39 -15.91 9.36 7.45
N GLY A 40 -16.31 8.12 7.73
CA GLY A 40 -17.71 7.77 8.01
C GLY A 40 -18.18 8.29 9.37
N ASP A 41 -19.49 8.31 9.57
CA ASP A 41 -20.07 8.52 10.90
C ASP A 41 -19.80 7.32 11.84
N MET A 42 -20.18 7.45 13.13
CA MET A 42 -19.92 6.42 14.13
C MET A 42 -20.53 5.04 13.78
N ALA A 43 -21.72 5.03 13.15
CA ALA A 43 -22.37 3.80 12.74
C ALA A 43 -21.67 3.20 11.52
N GLU A 44 -21.32 4.04 10.53
CA GLU A 44 -20.58 3.64 9.33
C GLU A 44 -19.20 3.07 9.68
N GLN A 45 -18.43 3.76 10.52
CA GLN A 45 -17.11 3.30 10.99
C GLN A 45 -17.20 1.92 11.65
N THR A 46 -18.21 1.72 12.51
CA THR A 46 -18.41 0.44 13.21
C THR A 46 -18.68 -0.70 12.24
N VAL A 47 -19.53 -0.45 11.23
CA VAL A 47 -19.87 -1.43 10.20
C VAL A 47 -18.65 -1.72 9.31
N ALA A 48 -17.94 -0.67 8.87
CA ALA A 48 -16.75 -0.76 8.03
C ALA A 48 -15.63 -1.57 8.71
N LEU A 49 -15.31 -1.27 9.97
CA LEU A 49 -14.33 -2.02 10.76
C LEU A 49 -14.71 -3.48 10.95
N LYS A 50 -16.00 -3.78 11.16
CA LYS A 50 -16.48 -5.16 11.26
C LYS A 50 -16.34 -5.89 9.93
N SER A 51 -16.66 -5.24 8.82
CA SER A 51 -16.54 -5.80 7.48
C SER A 51 -15.08 -6.13 7.14
N LEU A 52 -14.17 -5.18 7.35
CA LEU A 52 -12.74 -5.36 7.15
C LEU A 52 -12.19 -6.57 7.91
N LYS A 53 -12.53 -6.70 9.20
CA LYS A 53 -12.11 -7.84 10.04
C LYS A 53 -12.66 -9.19 9.57
N GLY A 54 -13.74 -9.20 8.78
CA GLY A 54 -14.33 -10.41 8.20
C GLY A 54 -13.76 -10.80 6.83
N THR A 55 -12.85 -10.00 6.27
CA THR A 55 -12.26 -10.19 4.94
C THR A 55 -10.77 -10.48 5.02
N TYR A 56 -10.14 -10.87 3.91
CA TYR A 56 -8.71 -11.20 3.86
C TYR A 56 -7.80 -10.00 3.71
N GLY A 57 -8.36 -8.79 3.60
CA GLY A 57 -7.64 -7.55 3.39
C GLY A 57 -8.57 -6.49 2.82
N TRP A 58 -8.00 -5.46 2.21
CA TRP A 58 -8.74 -4.38 1.58
C TRP A 58 -8.18 -4.05 0.21
N TYR A 59 -8.98 -3.36 -0.58
CA TYR A 59 -8.55 -2.70 -1.81
C TYR A 59 -9.12 -1.28 -1.86
N ILE A 60 -8.53 -0.45 -2.72
CA ILE A 60 -9.09 0.84 -3.11
C ILE A 60 -9.10 0.92 -4.62
N ASP A 61 -10.13 1.56 -5.17
CA ASP A 61 -10.12 1.97 -6.56
C ASP A 61 -9.33 3.27 -6.73
N LEU A 62 -8.54 3.33 -7.79
CA LEU A 62 -7.87 4.56 -8.22
C LEU A 62 -8.87 5.37 -9.04
N GLU A 63 -9.41 6.43 -8.43
CA GLU A 63 -10.57 7.15 -8.97
C GLU A 63 -10.21 8.15 -10.08
N ARG A 64 -8.93 8.50 -10.27
CA ARG A 64 -8.55 9.38 -11.39
C ARG A 64 -8.58 8.61 -12.70
N ALA A 65 -9.15 9.25 -13.72
CA ALA A 65 -9.31 8.63 -15.03
C ALA A 65 -7.97 8.17 -15.62
N GLY A 66 -7.86 6.88 -15.93
CA GLY A 66 -6.66 6.28 -16.52
C GLY A 66 -5.47 6.17 -15.56
N GLU A 67 -5.69 6.33 -14.25
CA GLU A 67 -4.66 6.13 -13.23
C GLU A 67 -4.25 4.66 -13.14
N LYS A 68 -2.95 4.41 -13.04
CA LYS A 68 -2.38 3.06 -12.97
C LYS A 68 -1.31 3.00 -11.89
N ASN A 69 -1.33 1.94 -11.09
CA ASN A 69 -0.22 1.59 -10.22
C ASN A 69 0.92 1.00 -11.07
N LEU A 70 2.13 1.54 -10.93
CA LEU A 70 3.31 1.10 -11.68
C LEU A 70 4.43 0.55 -10.78
N SER A 71 4.28 0.64 -9.46
CA SER A 71 5.34 0.27 -8.52
C SER A 71 4.86 -0.74 -7.48
N ALA A 72 5.67 -1.74 -7.19
CA ALA A 72 5.45 -2.59 -6.03
C ALA A 72 5.41 -1.72 -4.75
N PRO A 73 4.44 -1.95 -3.84
CA PRO A 73 4.33 -1.19 -2.62
C PRO A 73 5.51 -1.47 -1.68
N LEU A 74 6.01 -0.42 -1.05
CA LEU A 74 6.96 -0.44 0.05
C LEU A 74 6.18 -0.30 1.36
N VAL A 75 6.32 -1.27 2.27
CA VAL A 75 5.72 -1.16 3.60
C VAL A 75 6.79 -0.77 4.61
N VAL A 76 6.61 0.38 5.27
CA VAL A 76 7.50 0.87 6.32
C VAL A 76 6.64 1.46 7.44
N GLN A 77 6.91 1.05 8.69
CA GLN A 77 6.20 1.55 9.88
C GLN A 77 4.67 1.45 9.81
N GLY A 78 4.15 0.35 9.26
CA GLY A 78 2.71 0.15 9.13
C GLY A 78 2.04 0.96 8.02
N VAL A 79 2.85 1.59 7.16
CA VAL A 79 2.37 2.39 6.04
C VAL A 79 2.75 1.73 4.72
N ALA A 80 1.77 1.56 3.83
CA ALA A 80 1.97 1.17 2.45
C ALA A 80 2.23 2.40 1.59
N TYR A 81 3.44 2.51 1.06
CA TYR A 81 3.85 3.52 0.09
C TYR A 81 3.93 2.93 -1.32
N PHE A 82 3.32 3.57 -2.30
CA PHE A 82 3.43 3.18 -3.70
C PHE A 82 3.19 4.38 -4.60
N THR A 83 3.61 4.27 -5.85
CA THR A 83 3.42 5.32 -6.85
C THR A 83 2.46 4.90 -7.94
N THR A 84 1.74 5.89 -8.45
CA THR A 84 0.81 5.74 -9.56
C THR A 84 1.09 6.79 -10.62
N PHE A 85 0.61 6.52 -11.82
CA PHE A 85 0.69 7.42 -12.95
C PHE A 85 -0.70 7.69 -13.49
N VAL A 86 -1.03 8.97 -13.66
CA VAL A 86 -2.25 9.42 -14.32
C VAL A 86 -1.87 9.87 -15.73
N SER A 87 -2.47 9.22 -16.73
CA SER A 87 -2.30 9.60 -18.13
C SER A 87 -2.78 11.04 -18.36
N PRO A 88 -2.14 11.81 -19.26
CA PRO A 88 -2.69 13.09 -19.69
C PRO A 88 -4.07 12.88 -20.31
N THR A 89 -5.01 13.79 -20.02
CA THR A 89 -6.41 13.72 -20.48
C THR A 89 -6.62 14.35 -21.86
N THR A 90 -5.65 15.13 -22.33
CA THR A 90 -5.62 15.74 -23.66
C THR A 90 -4.35 15.35 -24.38
N ASP A 91 -4.46 14.86 -25.61
CA ASP A 91 -3.39 15.01 -26.58
C ASP A 91 -3.09 16.52 -26.64
N ALA A 92 -1.87 16.94 -26.33
CA ALA A 92 -1.49 18.33 -26.51
C ALA A 92 -1.45 18.62 -28.03
N ILE A 93 -2.60 18.95 -28.61
CA ILE A 93 -2.77 19.24 -30.04
C ILE A 93 -2.30 20.68 -30.36
N THR A 94 -1.93 21.49 -29.36
CA THR A 94 -1.53 22.89 -29.57
C THR A 94 -0.04 23.08 -29.27
N GLY A 95 0.80 22.97 -30.30
CA GLY A 95 2.25 23.22 -30.22
C GLY A 95 3.09 21.96 -30.03
N CYS A 96 4.39 22.05 -30.31
CA CYS A 96 5.37 20.95 -30.18
C CYS A 96 5.69 20.63 -28.71
N VAL A 97 4.64 20.47 -27.89
CA VAL A 97 4.73 20.18 -26.46
C VAL A 97 3.96 18.89 -26.23
N THR A 98 4.62 17.87 -25.70
CA THR A 98 3.96 16.62 -25.33
C THR A 98 3.16 16.85 -24.05
N ALA A 99 1.93 16.34 -23.99
CA ALA A 99 1.21 16.29 -22.73
C ALA A 99 1.90 15.29 -21.81
N GLU A 100 2.53 15.77 -20.75
CA GLU A 100 3.13 14.92 -19.74
C GLU A 100 2.03 14.50 -18.75
N GLY A 101 1.90 13.20 -18.49
CA GLY A 101 1.02 12.73 -17.41
C GLY A 101 1.58 13.10 -16.04
N SER A 102 0.85 12.77 -14.98
CA SER A 102 1.27 13.13 -13.62
C SER A 102 1.60 11.91 -12.76
N GLY A 103 2.67 12.03 -11.98
CA GLY A 103 3.09 11.05 -11.01
C GLY A 103 2.57 11.37 -9.62
N TRP A 104 2.04 10.35 -8.93
CA TRP A 104 1.51 10.46 -7.58
C TRP A 104 2.21 9.46 -6.66
N ILE A 105 2.34 9.83 -5.39
CA ILE A 105 2.70 8.94 -4.29
C ILE A 105 1.48 8.74 -3.41
N TYR A 106 1.27 7.51 -2.95
CA TYR A 106 0.28 7.16 -1.96
C TYR A 106 0.96 6.74 -0.67
N ALA A 107 0.29 7.04 0.44
CA ALA A 107 0.70 6.63 1.78
C ALA A 107 -0.57 6.23 2.54
N LEU A 108 -0.74 4.93 2.76
CA LEU A 108 -1.95 4.35 3.36
C LEU A 108 -1.61 3.52 4.60
N ASP A 109 -2.46 3.57 5.61
CA ASP A 109 -2.39 2.61 6.72
C ASP A 109 -2.53 1.17 6.19
N ILE A 110 -1.57 0.30 6.51
CA ILE A 110 -1.53 -1.06 5.97
C ILE A 110 -2.73 -1.91 6.42
N LEU A 111 -3.29 -1.62 7.58
CA LEU A 111 -4.37 -2.42 8.16
C LEU A 111 -5.73 -2.00 7.61
N THR A 112 -5.92 -0.71 7.32
CA THR A 112 -7.24 -0.12 7.05
C THR A 112 -7.39 0.53 5.68
N GLY A 113 -6.27 0.87 5.02
CA GLY A 113 -6.28 1.70 3.80
C GLY A 113 -6.63 3.16 4.06
N ALA A 114 -6.66 3.60 5.32
CA ALA A 114 -6.95 4.98 5.69
C ALA A 114 -5.80 5.92 5.31
N ALA A 115 -6.12 7.21 5.16
CA ALA A 115 -5.12 8.24 5.03
C ALA A 115 -4.41 8.49 6.36
N ILE A 116 -3.14 8.87 6.28
CA ILE A 116 -2.22 8.97 7.44
C ILE A 116 -1.42 10.27 7.48
N ASN A 117 -1.38 11.04 6.38
CA ASN A 117 -0.56 12.24 6.29
C ASN A 117 -1.40 13.43 5.83
N SER A 118 -1.81 14.30 6.75
CA SER A 118 -2.56 15.54 6.48
C SER A 118 -1.82 16.57 5.61
N ASN A 119 -0.56 16.32 5.23
CA ASN A 119 0.18 17.20 4.32
C ASN A 119 0.11 16.74 2.86
N TYR A 120 -0.68 15.69 2.58
CA TYR A 120 -0.88 15.19 1.22
C TYR A 120 -2.00 15.95 0.52
N ASP A 121 -3.00 16.44 1.25
CA ASP A 121 -3.96 17.43 0.79
C ASP A 121 -3.97 18.68 1.69
N GLU A 122 -3.41 19.78 1.19
CA GLU A 122 -3.38 21.05 1.93
C GLU A 122 -4.72 21.84 1.83
N THR A 123 -5.70 21.34 1.05
CA THR A 123 -6.96 22.04 0.78
C THR A 123 -8.06 21.78 1.81
N ASN A 124 -7.90 20.75 2.65
CA ASN A 124 -8.91 20.30 3.61
C ASN A 124 -8.76 20.91 5.02
N GLY A 125 -7.94 21.94 5.17
CA GLY A 125 -7.72 22.60 6.46
C GLY A 125 -7.01 21.73 7.50
N GLY A 126 -6.25 20.73 7.07
CA GLY A 126 -5.45 19.86 7.93
C GLY A 126 -6.24 18.73 8.61
N GLN A 127 -7.47 18.48 8.18
CA GLN A 127 -8.14 17.22 8.51
C GLN A 127 -7.43 16.07 7.78
N ILE A 128 -7.40 14.87 8.37
CA ILE A 128 -6.91 13.69 7.66
C ILE A 128 -8.13 12.97 7.11
N GLU A 129 -8.29 12.99 5.80
CA GLU A 129 -9.43 12.40 5.09
C GLU A 129 -9.01 11.66 3.82
N LYS A 130 -9.96 11.11 3.06
CA LYS A 130 -9.68 10.33 1.84
C LYS A 130 -8.75 11.03 0.84
N SER A 131 -8.81 12.34 0.72
CA SER A 131 -7.96 13.09 -0.22
C SER A 131 -6.48 13.06 0.15
N ASP A 132 -6.15 12.89 1.43
CA ASP A 132 -4.78 12.78 1.95
C ASP A 132 -4.11 11.43 1.65
N ARG A 133 -4.82 10.49 1.03
CA ARG A 133 -4.27 9.18 0.65
C ARG A 133 -3.12 9.28 -0.34
N GLY A 134 -3.08 10.33 -1.15
CA GLY A 134 -2.04 10.50 -2.15
C GLY A 134 -1.75 11.95 -2.54
N LYS A 135 -0.49 12.20 -2.89
CA LYS A 135 0.05 13.52 -3.26
C LYS A 135 0.65 13.49 -4.66
N LYS A 136 0.40 14.52 -5.46
CA LYS A 136 1.09 14.72 -6.73
C LYS A 136 2.55 15.10 -6.44
N ILE A 137 3.50 14.34 -6.98
CA ILE A 137 4.94 14.55 -6.73
C ILE A 137 5.72 15.11 -7.92
N GLY A 138 5.12 15.09 -9.10
CA GLY A 138 5.73 15.61 -10.32
C GLY A 138 4.97 15.21 -11.57
N GLU A 139 5.55 15.53 -12.72
CA GLU A 139 5.06 15.04 -14.01
C GLU A 139 5.77 13.73 -14.40
N GLY A 140 5.31 13.09 -15.47
CA GLY A 140 5.87 11.85 -15.97
C GLY A 140 5.63 10.65 -15.05
N ILE A 141 6.34 9.56 -15.35
CA ILE A 141 6.20 8.29 -14.64
C ILE A 141 7.10 8.29 -13.40
N PRO A 142 6.54 8.18 -12.19
CA PRO A 142 7.34 8.12 -10.98
C PRO A 142 8.06 6.78 -10.85
N SER A 143 9.23 6.78 -10.20
CA SER A 143 9.93 5.55 -9.82
C SER A 143 9.20 4.84 -8.68
N LYS A 144 9.65 3.62 -8.35
CA LYS A 144 9.30 3.02 -7.05
C LYS A 144 9.84 3.87 -5.90
N VAL A 145 9.19 3.75 -4.74
CA VAL A 145 9.67 4.35 -3.49
C VAL A 145 10.86 3.55 -2.96
N VAL A 146 11.96 4.22 -2.63
CA VAL A 146 13.17 3.61 -2.08
C VAL A 146 13.42 4.16 -0.68
N PRO A 147 13.48 3.31 0.37
CA PRO A 147 13.83 3.76 1.71
C PRO A 147 15.36 3.85 1.87
N LEU A 148 15.83 4.93 2.47
CA LEU A 148 17.22 5.14 2.85
C LEU A 148 17.30 5.46 4.35
N ALA A 149 17.95 4.59 5.12
CA ALA A 149 18.20 4.85 6.54
C ALA A 149 19.40 5.79 6.70
N ILE A 150 19.20 6.95 7.32
CA ILE A 150 20.25 7.93 7.63
C ILE A 150 20.15 8.28 9.11
N GLY A 151 21.12 7.81 9.90
CA GLY A 151 21.12 8.04 11.35
C GLY A 151 19.87 7.44 12.01
N ASP A 152 19.07 8.30 12.63
CA ASP A 152 17.83 7.95 13.34
C ASP A 152 16.55 8.15 12.51
N LYS A 153 16.67 8.24 11.18
CA LYS A 153 15.57 8.54 10.26
C LYS A 153 15.56 7.61 9.06
N ILE A 154 14.37 7.41 8.50
CA ILE A 154 14.19 6.78 7.19
C ILE A 154 13.78 7.88 6.22
N VAL A 155 14.53 8.06 5.15
CA VAL A 155 14.22 8.97 4.05
C VAL A 155 13.70 8.14 2.90
N LEU A 156 12.45 8.36 2.51
CA LEU A 156 11.85 7.80 1.32
C LEU A 156 12.22 8.67 0.13
N LEU A 157 12.74 8.05 -0.93
CA LEU A 157 13.14 8.70 -2.17
C LEU A 157 12.28 8.19 -3.32
N THR A 158 11.72 9.12 -4.09
CA THR A 158 10.94 8.81 -5.29
C THR A 158 11.33 9.75 -6.42
N GLY A 159 11.84 9.22 -7.52
CA GLY A 159 12.11 10.01 -8.72
C GLY A 159 10.81 10.31 -9.46
N SER A 160 10.69 11.53 -10.00
CA SER A 160 9.61 11.93 -10.91
C SER A 160 10.14 12.89 -11.97
N GLY A 161 9.33 13.20 -12.98
CA GLY A 161 9.60 14.27 -13.93
C GLY A 161 9.70 15.60 -13.19
N GLY A 162 10.92 16.15 -13.12
CA GLY A 162 11.24 17.36 -12.37
C GLY A 162 12.21 17.16 -11.19
N GLY A 163 12.53 15.92 -10.79
CA GLY A 163 13.57 15.65 -9.79
C GLY A 163 13.28 14.47 -8.86
N ILE A 164 13.72 14.62 -7.61
CA ILE A 164 13.54 13.62 -6.55
C ILE A 164 12.60 14.20 -5.50
N TYR A 165 11.46 13.55 -5.30
CA TYR A 165 10.60 13.75 -4.13
C TYR A 165 11.18 12.99 -2.93
N THR A 166 11.21 13.64 -1.78
CA THR A 166 11.70 13.07 -0.53
C THR A 166 10.71 13.22 0.59
N GLU A 167 10.60 12.18 1.42
CA GLU A 167 9.79 12.20 2.64
C GLU A 167 10.58 11.58 3.78
N THR A 168 10.60 12.25 4.94
CA THR A 168 11.40 11.81 6.09
C THR A 168 10.51 11.29 7.19
N LEU A 169 10.74 10.03 7.58
CA LEU A 169 10.04 9.34 8.64
C LEU A 169 10.96 9.25 9.89
N PRO A 170 10.46 9.60 11.08
CA PRO A 170 11.19 9.36 12.33
C PRO A 170 11.24 7.85 12.62
N LEU A 171 12.33 7.31 13.18
CA LEU A 171 12.44 5.88 13.50
C LEU A 171 11.50 5.37 14.62
N GLY A 172 10.70 6.25 15.24
CA GLY A 172 9.79 5.91 16.34
C GLY A 172 8.35 5.54 15.94
N GLY A 173 8.02 5.55 14.64
CA GLY A 173 6.65 5.34 14.15
C GLY A 173 5.72 6.54 14.40
N ASN A 174 4.57 6.54 13.72
CA ASN A 174 3.51 7.52 13.99
C ASN A 174 2.83 7.16 15.32
N SER A 175 2.90 8.07 16.31
CA SER A 175 2.18 7.99 17.59
C SER A 175 0.67 7.90 17.36
N GLY A 176 0.17 6.68 17.14
CA GLY A 176 -1.24 6.43 16.79
C GLY A 176 -1.44 5.21 15.88
N SER A 177 -0.40 4.73 15.20
CA SER A 177 -0.46 3.59 14.27
C SER A 177 -0.33 2.20 14.94
N GLY A 178 -0.05 2.14 16.25
CA GLY A 178 0.16 0.87 16.97
C GLY A 178 1.44 0.11 16.62
N PHE A 179 2.27 0.62 15.69
CA PHE A 179 3.54 0.00 15.32
C PHE A 179 4.72 0.67 16.05
N GLU A 180 5.01 0.22 17.28
CA GLU A 180 6.23 0.60 18.01
C GLU A 180 7.51 -0.09 17.48
N ARG A 181 7.40 -1.01 16.52
CA ARG A 181 8.53 -1.82 16.04
C ARG A 181 8.52 -2.05 14.53
N ILE A 182 9.64 -1.73 13.91
CA ILE A 182 9.92 -2.01 12.50
C ILE A 182 10.19 -3.51 12.34
N LEU A 183 9.38 -4.22 11.54
CA LEU A 183 9.79 -5.51 10.97
C LEU A 183 10.49 -5.25 9.65
N TYR A 184 11.79 -5.56 9.56
CA TYR A 184 12.44 -5.86 8.29
C TYR A 184 13.21 -7.16 8.45
N TRP A 185 13.18 -8.02 7.43
CA TRP A 185 14.08 -9.17 7.33
C TRP A 185 15.09 -8.86 6.23
N ILE A 186 16.38 -8.99 6.54
CA ILE A 186 17.43 -9.18 5.53
C ILE A 186 17.75 -10.66 5.58
N LYS A 187 17.60 -11.34 4.44
CA LYS A 187 18.25 -12.62 4.22
C LYS A 187 19.61 -12.30 3.62
N GLU A 188 20.67 -12.56 4.37
CA GLU A 188 22.04 -12.64 3.82
C GLU A 188 22.14 -13.75 2.77
#